data_AF-A0A7C5Y405-F1
#
_entry.id   AF-A0A7C5Y405-F1
#
_cell.length_a   1.000
_cell.length_b   1.000
_cell.length_c   1.000
_cell.angle_alpha   90.00
_cell.angle_beta   90.00
_cell.angle_gamma   90.00
#
_symmetry.space_group_name_H-M   'P 1'
#
loop_
_entity.id
_entity.type
_entity.pdbx_description
1 polymer ?
#
loop_
_entity_poly.entity_id
_entity_poly.type
_entity_poly.pdbx_seq_one_letter_code
_entity_poly.pdbx_strand_id
1 'polypeptide(L)'
;MPRAALTLLTAVLLSAAFPVAAQTPHMDPSRVPGGCPACHVGHGIPESPMLGQPVEATCLQCHGTLSDRNAMVTRNMLAGDATPPLLSSALSQPYVHPMETGATSASLATTSTCTSCHAPHRGSLDAGEVPPGAPKRSPRNPSRFEYELCESCHGRAGVTTQDVTDISRLLYPGNPSYPPVEAPAAETSPSVIDSLKGGQINCTDCHGNADPTGAAGPHGSPVQYILRRSYNTTDGPESEEAYALCYGCHDRDKILSSAAFPEHGEHIQEIGASCATCHNPHGSVINRALIRFGEETIVSGVAPSPSTGRLAFESTGPGSGACYLICHGKDHGPATYGSASLERLHRRSPPSHARIPSGRVRPSGGSAGVPGVQPGQHDPQDHPQPYRRPPVHDATPVDHQTPQE
;
A
#
# COMPACT_ATOMS: atom_id res chain seq x y z
N MET A 1 57.46 -59.17 -18.20
CA MET A 1 56.03 -59.52 -18.05
C MET A 1 55.79 -59.82 -16.58
N PRO A 2 54.97 -59.03 -15.85
CA PRO A 2 53.52 -59.27 -15.86
C PRO A 2 52.61 -58.01 -15.77
N ARG A 3 51.46 -58.15 -16.44
CA ARG A 3 50.08 -57.75 -16.10
C ARG A 3 49.82 -56.39 -15.42
N ALA A 4 49.41 -55.43 -16.26
CA ALA A 4 48.66 -54.24 -15.86
C ALA A 4 47.25 -54.62 -15.38
N ALA A 5 46.88 -54.17 -14.18
CA ALA A 5 45.52 -54.24 -13.65
C ALA A 5 44.78 -52.95 -14.04
N LEU A 6 43.72 -53.10 -14.83
CA LEU A 6 42.83 -52.04 -15.25
C LEU A 6 41.76 -51.85 -14.16
N THR A 7 41.90 -50.83 -13.31
CA THR A 7 40.87 -50.43 -12.34
C THR A 7 39.87 -49.51 -13.04
N LEU A 8 38.70 -50.05 -13.35
CA LEU A 8 37.52 -49.30 -13.80
C LEU A 8 37.00 -48.49 -12.59
N LEU A 9 37.15 -47.16 -12.62
CA LEU A 9 36.56 -46.26 -11.64
C LEU A 9 35.13 -45.92 -12.11
N THR A 10 34.14 -46.66 -11.65
CA THR A 10 32.72 -46.33 -11.85
C THR A 10 32.35 -45.13 -10.97
N ALA A 11 32.19 -43.96 -11.57
CA ALA A 11 31.63 -42.78 -10.91
C ALA A 11 30.13 -43.00 -10.67
N VAL A 12 29.76 -43.33 -9.43
CA VAL A 12 28.38 -43.34 -8.99
C VAL A 12 27.96 -41.89 -8.73
N LEU A 13 27.31 -41.27 -9.72
CA LEU A 13 26.58 -40.02 -9.52
C LEU A 13 25.32 -40.34 -8.70
N LEU A 14 25.43 -40.22 -7.38
CA LEU A 14 24.27 -40.22 -6.48
C LEU A 14 23.55 -38.88 -6.64
N SER A 15 22.63 -38.81 -7.59
CA SER A 15 21.65 -37.72 -7.66
C SER A 15 20.71 -37.85 -6.47
N ALA A 16 21.05 -37.21 -5.35
CA ALA A 16 20.11 -36.99 -4.26
C ALA A 16 19.03 -36.01 -4.74
N ALA A 17 17.96 -36.56 -5.33
CA ALA A 17 16.72 -35.82 -5.50
C ALA A 17 16.12 -35.61 -4.11
N PHE A 18 16.36 -34.44 -3.52
CA PHE A 18 15.60 -33.98 -2.36
C PHE A 18 14.16 -33.68 -2.85
N PRO A 19 13.13 -34.38 -2.36
CA PRO A 19 11.77 -34.00 -2.67
C PRO A 19 11.46 -32.76 -1.82
N VAL A 20 11.61 -31.57 -2.39
CA VAL A 20 10.94 -30.38 -1.84
C VAL A 20 9.49 -30.45 -2.27
N ALA A 21 8.73 -31.35 -1.65
CA ALA A 21 7.28 -31.23 -1.65
C ALA A 21 6.94 -30.09 -0.69
N ALA A 22 6.86 -28.86 -1.20
CA ALA A 22 6.28 -27.75 -0.49
C ALA A 22 4.80 -28.09 -0.21
N GLN A 23 4.52 -28.61 0.97
CA GLN A 23 3.16 -28.92 1.40
C GLN A 23 2.42 -27.59 1.62
N THR A 24 1.22 -27.49 1.06
CA THR A 24 0.39 -26.27 1.15
C THR A 24 -0.35 -26.27 2.48
N PRO A 25 -0.30 -25.22 3.33
CA PRO A 25 -0.93 -25.26 4.66
C PRO A 25 -2.43 -25.57 4.64
N HIS A 26 -3.12 -25.18 3.55
CA HIS A 26 -4.56 -25.42 3.37
C HIS A 26 -4.90 -26.75 2.67
N MET A 27 -3.92 -27.48 2.11
CA MET A 27 -4.10 -28.86 1.66
C MET A 27 -3.12 -29.85 2.29
N ASP A 28 -2.42 -29.43 3.34
CA ASP A 28 -1.56 -30.24 4.17
C ASP A 28 -2.47 -31.13 5.01
N PRO A 29 -2.52 -32.45 4.76
CA PRO A 29 -3.42 -33.34 5.47
C PRO A 29 -3.14 -33.40 6.99
N SER A 30 -1.95 -32.98 7.44
CA SER A 30 -1.61 -32.87 8.85
C SER A 30 -2.28 -31.66 9.53
N ARG A 31 -2.62 -30.62 8.76
CA ARG A 31 -3.28 -29.40 9.24
C ARG A 31 -4.77 -29.39 8.91
N VAL A 32 -5.14 -29.90 7.74
CA VAL A 32 -6.51 -29.95 7.21
C VAL A 32 -6.86 -31.41 6.89
N PRO A 33 -7.12 -32.26 7.92
CA PRO A 33 -7.40 -33.68 7.72
C PRO A 33 -8.68 -33.94 6.92
N GLY A 34 -9.59 -32.96 6.85
CA GLY A 34 -10.78 -33.02 6.01
C GLY A 34 -10.51 -32.95 4.51
N GLY A 35 -9.29 -32.56 4.09
CA GLY A 35 -8.90 -32.46 2.69
C GLY A 35 -9.78 -31.49 1.89
N CYS A 36 -10.02 -31.81 0.61
CA CYS A 36 -10.85 -30.98 -0.28
C CYS A 36 -12.26 -30.70 0.29
N PRO A 37 -12.96 -31.67 0.91
CA PRO A 37 -14.25 -31.45 1.58
C PRO A 37 -14.26 -30.40 2.69
N ALA A 38 -13.10 -29.99 3.23
CA ALA A 38 -13.04 -28.93 4.23
C ALA A 38 -13.49 -27.56 3.66
N CYS A 39 -13.41 -27.37 2.34
CA CYS A 39 -13.86 -26.15 1.66
C CYS A 39 -14.88 -26.42 0.55
N HIS A 40 -14.73 -27.54 -0.16
CA HIS A 40 -15.50 -27.86 -1.35
C HIS A 40 -16.68 -28.80 -1.06
N VAL A 41 -17.82 -28.57 -1.72
CA VAL A 41 -19.03 -29.38 -1.55
C VAL A 41 -19.32 -30.35 -2.71
N GLY A 42 -18.43 -30.48 -3.70
CA GLY A 42 -18.59 -31.47 -4.78
C GLY A 42 -17.49 -31.47 -5.85
N HIS A 43 -17.56 -32.47 -6.75
CA HIS A 43 -16.85 -32.49 -8.02
C HIS A 43 -17.85 -32.10 -9.11
N GLY A 44 -17.69 -30.93 -9.74
CA GLY A 44 -18.69 -30.43 -10.67
C GLY A 44 -18.07 -29.66 -11.82
N ILE A 45 -18.79 -29.73 -12.94
CA ILE A 45 -18.63 -29.00 -14.21
C ILE A 45 -17.86 -27.66 -14.08
N PRO A 46 -17.00 -27.33 -15.06
CA PRO A 46 -16.30 -26.03 -15.09
C PRO A 46 -17.25 -24.87 -14.78
N GLU A 47 -16.78 -23.92 -13.96
CA GLU A 47 -17.51 -22.70 -13.56
C GLU A 47 -18.70 -22.89 -12.60
N SER A 48 -18.95 -24.11 -12.10
CA SER A 48 -19.93 -24.30 -11.01
C SER A 48 -19.35 -23.93 -9.64
N PRO A 49 -20.18 -23.44 -8.69
CA PRO A 49 -19.76 -23.20 -7.32
C PRO A 49 -19.23 -24.45 -6.65
N MET A 50 -17.91 -24.49 -6.49
CA MET A 50 -17.24 -25.55 -5.74
C MET A 50 -17.36 -25.32 -4.23
N LEU A 51 -17.60 -24.08 -3.80
CA LEU A 51 -17.83 -23.73 -2.41
C LEU A 51 -19.33 -23.80 -2.11
N GLY A 52 -19.68 -24.37 -0.96
CA GLY A 52 -21.08 -24.43 -0.51
C GLY A 52 -21.62 -23.11 0.04
N GLN A 53 -20.75 -22.12 0.22
CA GLN A 53 -21.04 -20.81 0.81
C GLN A 53 -20.17 -19.73 0.15
N PRO A 54 -20.45 -18.43 0.37
CA PRO A 54 -19.57 -17.35 -0.06
C PRO A 54 -18.12 -17.57 0.39
N VAL A 55 -17.20 -16.97 -0.37
CA VAL A 55 -15.74 -17.17 -0.20
C VAL A 55 -15.30 -16.76 1.21
N GLU A 56 -15.75 -15.61 1.69
CA GLU A 56 -15.46 -15.14 3.04
C GLU A 56 -15.99 -16.10 4.10
N ALA A 57 -17.29 -16.46 4.03
CA ALA A 57 -17.91 -17.40 4.95
C ALA A 57 -17.15 -18.74 5.00
N THR A 58 -16.67 -19.21 3.85
CA THR A 58 -15.84 -20.43 3.78
C THR A 58 -14.56 -20.28 4.58
N CYS A 59 -13.80 -19.20 4.39
CA CYS A 59 -12.54 -18.94 5.07
C CYS A 59 -12.74 -18.72 6.58
N LEU A 60 -13.79 -18.01 6.97
CA LEU A 60 -14.08 -17.67 8.37
C LEU A 60 -14.50 -18.88 9.22
N GLN A 61 -14.83 -20.02 8.62
CA GLN A 61 -15.01 -21.27 9.39
C GLN A 61 -13.74 -21.68 10.16
N CYS A 62 -12.54 -21.35 9.67
CA CYS A 62 -11.28 -21.60 10.37
C CYS A 62 -10.61 -20.32 10.86
N HIS A 63 -10.74 -19.23 10.09
CA HIS A 63 -10.08 -17.95 10.34
C HIS A 63 -10.98 -16.91 11.00
N GLY A 64 -12.23 -17.25 11.36
CA GLY A 64 -13.15 -16.32 12.02
C GLY A 64 -12.81 -16.17 13.50
N THR A 65 -13.69 -16.67 14.35
CA THR A 65 -13.51 -16.72 15.80
C THR A 65 -12.87 -18.04 16.24
N LEU A 66 -12.45 -18.10 17.51
CA LEU A 66 -12.01 -19.36 18.12
C LEU A 66 -13.13 -20.42 18.12
N SER A 67 -14.39 -19.99 18.23
CA SER A 67 -15.55 -20.90 18.18
C SER A 67 -15.68 -21.55 16.80
N ASP A 68 -15.53 -20.76 15.73
CA ASP A 68 -15.57 -21.27 14.35
C ASP A 68 -14.47 -22.32 14.14
N ARG A 69 -13.23 -21.97 14.54
CA ARG A 69 -12.08 -22.87 14.51
C ARG A 69 -12.37 -24.19 15.24
N ASN A 70 -12.88 -24.12 16.46
CA ASN A 70 -13.16 -25.30 17.28
C ASN A 70 -14.26 -26.19 16.66
N ALA A 71 -15.24 -25.60 15.98
CA ALA A 71 -16.26 -26.35 15.25
C ALA A 71 -15.64 -27.13 14.07
N MET A 72 -14.65 -26.56 13.37
CA MET A 72 -13.91 -27.26 12.30
C MET A 72 -13.04 -28.40 12.84
N VAL A 73 -12.42 -28.22 14.01
CA VAL A 73 -11.69 -29.29 14.70
C VAL A 73 -12.63 -30.45 15.08
N THR A 74 -13.80 -30.13 15.64
CA THR A 74 -14.79 -31.14 16.06
C THR A 74 -15.30 -31.99 14.89
N ARG A 75 -15.39 -31.39 13.69
CA ARG A 75 -15.77 -32.07 12.44
C ARG A 75 -14.63 -32.83 11.77
N ASN A 76 -13.44 -32.88 12.37
CA ASN A 76 -12.22 -33.43 11.76
C ASN A 76 -11.88 -32.78 10.40
N MET A 77 -12.23 -31.49 10.25
CA MET A 77 -11.91 -30.69 9.05
C MET A 77 -10.64 -29.86 9.24
N LEU A 78 -10.25 -29.60 10.49
CA LEU A 78 -9.03 -28.90 10.89
C LEU A 78 -8.35 -29.68 12.02
N ALA A 79 -7.02 -29.76 12.04
CA ALA A 79 -6.28 -30.43 13.10
C ALA A 79 -6.42 -29.67 14.44
N GLY A 80 -6.42 -30.40 15.55
CA GLY A 80 -6.65 -29.82 16.88
C GLY A 80 -5.55 -28.84 17.33
N ASP A 81 -4.32 -29.07 16.89
CA ASP A 81 -3.14 -28.24 17.14
C ASP A 81 -2.97 -27.11 16.09
N ALA A 82 -3.84 -27.03 15.07
CA ALA A 82 -3.78 -25.95 14.10
C ALA A 82 -4.24 -24.64 14.74
N THR A 83 -3.41 -23.61 14.62
CA THR A 83 -3.65 -22.26 15.15
C THR A 83 -3.66 -21.24 14.01
N PRO A 84 -4.66 -21.26 13.11
CA PRO A 84 -4.77 -20.25 12.06
C PRO A 84 -4.96 -18.85 12.69
N PRO A 85 -4.48 -17.78 12.03
CA PRO A 85 -4.81 -16.42 12.44
C PRO A 85 -6.33 -16.23 12.47
N LEU A 86 -6.83 -15.67 13.56
CA LEU A 86 -8.24 -15.32 13.73
C LEU A 86 -8.46 -13.88 13.29
N LEU A 87 -9.41 -13.67 12.38
CA LEU A 87 -9.63 -12.43 11.65
C LEU A 87 -10.78 -11.61 12.22
N SER A 88 -11.63 -12.19 13.06
CA SER A 88 -12.85 -11.51 13.53
C SER A 88 -12.56 -10.17 14.18
N SER A 89 -11.48 -10.05 14.96
CA SER A 89 -11.08 -8.79 15.60
C SER A 89 -10.53 -7.76 14.62
N ALA A 90 -9.89 -8.19 13.54
CA ALA A 90 -9.36 -7.29 12.50
C ALA A 90 -10.48 -6.82 11.56
N LEU A 91 -11.38 -7.72 11.17
CA LEU A 91 -12.52 -7.41 10.29
C LEU A 91 -13.62 -6.61 10.98
N SER A 92 -13.61 -6.51 12.31
CA SER A 92 -14.53 -5.65 13.08
C SER A 92 -13.98 -4.25 13.36
N GLN A 93 -12.77 -3.92 12.89
CA GLN A 93 -12.18 -2.60 13.10
C GLN A 93 -12.91 -1.52 12.29
N PRO A 94 -12.83 -0.24 12.68
CA PRO A 94 -13.46 0.86 11.94
C PRO A 94 -12.86 1.06 10.54
N TYR A 95 -11.60 0.70 10.32
CA TYR A 95 -10.93 0.77 9.03
C TYR A 95 -10.53 -0.62 8.57
N VAL A 96 -11.24 -1.15 7.60
CA VAL A 96 -11.00 -2.49 7.02
C VAL A 96 -10.70 -2.35 5.54
N HIS A 97 -9.94 -3.31 5.01
CA HIS A 97 -9.80 -3.39 3.57
C HIS A 97 -11.11 -3.91 2.97
N PRO A 98 -11.75 -3.18 2.05
CA PRO A 98 -13.05 -3.57 1.53
C PRO A 98 -12.98 -4.95 0.86
N MET A 99 -13.92 -5.82 1.22
CA MET A 99 -14.12 -7.14 0.62
C MET A 99 -15.61 -7.38 0.37
N GLU A 100 -15.92 -8.09 -0.71
CA GLU A 100 -17.28 -8.48 -1.04
C GLU A 100 -17.67 -9.74 -0.24
N THR A 101 -18.57 -9.58 0.72
CA THR A 101 -18.96 -10.64 1.65
C THR A 101 -19.85 -11.70 1.00
N GLY A 102 -20.62 -11.31 -0.02
CA GLY A 102 -21.51 -12.18 -0.78
C GLY A 102 -20.85 -12.89 -1.97
N ALA A 103 -19.55 -12.69 -2.19
CA ALA A 103 -18.88 -13.19 -3.38
C ALA A 103 -18.87 -14.73 -3.42
N THR A 104 -19.34 -15.26 -4.55
CA THR A 104 -19.27 -16.69 -4.85
C THR A 104 -18.15 -16.95 -5.86
N SER A 105 -17.86 -18.21 -6.17
CA SER A 105 -16.86 -18.54 -7.19
C SER A 105 -17.14 -17.90 -8.56
N ALA A 106 -18.40 -17.61 -8.88
CA ALA A 106 -18.80 -16.99 -10.14
C ALA A 106 -18.49 -15.48 -10.21
N SER A 107 -18.33 -14.80 -9.06
CA SER A 107 -18.09 -13.35 -8.99
C SER A 107 -16.65 -12.97 -8.62
N LEU A 108 -15.75 -13.96 -8.50
CA LEU A 108 -14.37 -13.76 -8.07
C LEU A 108 -13.54 -12.84 -9.00
N ALA A 109 -13.89 -12.77 -10.28
CA ALA A 109 -13.15 -11.96 -11.24
C ALA A 109 -13.39 -10.45 -11.11
N THR A 110 -14.47 -10.05 -10.44
CA THR A 110 -14.95 -8.65 -10.39
C THR A 110 -15.06 -8.11 -8.98
N THR A 111 -14.64 -8.87 -7.96
CA THR A 111 -14.82 -8.52 -6.55
C THR A 111 -13.56 -8.83 -5.75
N SER A 112 -13.23 -7.95 -4.80
CA SER A 112 -12.13 -8.18 -3.86
C SER A 112 -12.58 -9.19 -2.80
N THR A 113 -11.89 -10.32 -2.71
CA THR A 113 -12.16 -11.41 -1.74
C THR A 113 -10.86 -11.90 -1.12
N CYS A 114 -10.93 -12.81 -0.15
CA CYS A 114 -9.75 -13.43 0.46
C CYS A 114 -8.79 -14.01 -0.61
N THR A 115 -9.35 -14.63 -1.66
CA THR A 115 -8.56 -15.23 -2.76
C THR A 115 -7.99 -14.22 -3.75
N SER A 116 -8.36 -12.94 -3.62
CA SER A 116 -7.71 -11.84 -4.35
C SER A 116 -6.30 -11.56 -3.83
N CYS A 117 -6.03 -11.90 -2.57
CA CYS A 117 -4.74 -11.70 -1.92
C CYS A 117 -4.04 -13.00 -1.50
N HIS A 118 -4.79 -14.09 -1.31
CA HIS A 118 -4.25 -15.38 -0.88
C HIS A 118 -4.47 -16.48 -1.92
N ALA A 119 -3.60 -17.49 -1.92
CA ALA A 119 -3.79 -18.69 -2.72
C ALA A 119 -4.15 -19.89 -1.83
N PRO A 120 -5.45 -20.25 -1.68
CA PRO A 120 -5.87 -21.33 -0.77
C PRO A 120 -5.43 -22.73 -1.23
N HIS A 121 -4.99 -22.88 -2.48
CA HIS A 121 -4.51 -24.16 -3.03
C HIS A 121 -3.00 -24.24 -3.16
N ARG A 122 -2.28 -23.14 -2.92
CA ARG A 122 -0.81 -23.11 -3.03
C ARG A 122 -0.24 -22.78 -1.67
N GLY A 123 0.87 -23.43 -1.34
CA GLY A 123 1.57 -23.09 -0.12
C GLY A 123 2.02 -21.64 -0.16
N SER A 124 1.82 -20.93 0.94
CA SER A 124 2.84 -19.97 1.33
C SER A 124 4.13 -20.78 1.38
N LEU A 125 5.17 -20.36 0.65
CA LEU A 125 6.52 -20.73 1.10
C LEU A 125 6.57 -20.29 2.57
N ASP A 126 7.20 -21.08 3.43
CA ASP A 126 7.43 -20.70 4.83
C ASP A 126 7.73 -19.21 4.85
N ALA A 127 6.79 -18.42 5.37
CA ALA A 127 6.99 -17.00 5.60
C ALA A 127 7.88 -16.89 6.83
N GLY A 128 9.05 -17.57 6.77
CA GLY A 128 10.10 -17.38 7.73
C GLY A 128 10.33 -15.88 7.86
N GLU A 129 10.67 -15.46 9.07
CA GLU A 129 10.92 -14.06 9.42
C GLU A 129 11.68 -13.37 8.27
N VAL A 130 11.01 -12.46 7.56
CA VAL A 130 11.65 -11.69 6.50
C VAL A 130 12.58 -10.72 7.22
N PRO A 131 13.91 -10.77 6.98
CA PRO A 131 14.81 -9.86 7.67
C PRO A 131 14.41 -8.41 7.41
N PRO A 132 14.58 -7.50 8.39
CA PRO A 132 14.40 -6.08 8.16
C PRO A 132 15.18 -5.63 6.92
N GLY A 133 14.56 -4.82 6.06
CA GLY A 133 15.20 -4.37 4.83
C GLY A 133 15.06 -5.32 3.62
N ALA A 134 14.38 -6.47 3.75
CA ALA A 134 14.15 -7.39 2.64
C ALA A 134 12.70 -7.31 2.10
N PRO A 135 12.49 -7.50 0.78
CA PRO A 135 11.16 -7.56 0.20
C PRO A 135 10.40 -8.82 0.60
N LYS A 136 9.12 -8.64 0.97
CA LYS A 136 8.17 -9.71 1.24
C LYS A 136 7.66 -10.32 -0.06
N ARG A 137 7.38 -11.62 -0.01
CA ARG A 137 6.71 -12.34 -1.11
C ARG A 137 5.21 -12.16 -1.03
N SER A 138 4.55 -12.17 -2.18
CA SER A 138 3.10 -12.09 -2.24
C SER A 138 2.46 -13.34 -1.60
N PRO A 139 1.47 -13.17 -0.69
CA PRO A 139 0.70 -14.28 -0.14
C PRO A 139 -0.17 -15.01 -1.18
N ARG A 140 -0.35 -14.43 -2.37
CA ARG A 140 -1.07 -15.05 -3.51
C ARG A 140 -0.13 -15.82 -4.43
N ASN A 141 1.04 -15.27 -4.69
CA ASN A 141 2.00 -15.85 -5.62
C ASN A 141 3.42 -15.67 -5.10
N PRO A 142 4.05 -16.69 -4.51
CA PRO A 142 5.38 -16.55 -3.92
C PRO A 142 6.49 -16.27 -4.93
N SER A 143 6.22 -16.39 -6.24
CA SER A 143 7.15 -15.95 -7.30
C SER A 143 7.12 -14.43 -7.55
N ARG A 144 6.22 -13.72 -6.87
CA ARG A 144 6.02 -12.27 -6.92
C ARG A 144 6.29 -11.65 -5.56
N PHE A 145 6.57 -10.36 -5.54
CA PHE A 145 6.71 -9.57 -4.32
C PHE A 145 5.35 -9.06 -3.82
N GLU A 146 5.28 -8.66 -2.55
CA GLU A 146 4.07 -8.11 -1.93
C GLU A 146 3.60 -6.86 -2.68
N TYR A 147 4.51 -5.94 -3.03
CA TYR A 147 4.14 -4.70 -3.71
C TYR A 147 3.49 -4.96 -5.08
N GLU A 148 3.96 -5.96 -5.84
CA GLU A 148 3.36 -6.34 -7.13
C GLU A 148 1.90 -6.80 -6.96
N LEU A 149 1.57 -7.45 -5.84
CA LEU A 149 0.18 -7.81 -5.51
C LEU A 149 -0.65 -6.55 -5.21
N CYS A 150 -0.16 -5.68 -4.35
CA CYS A 150 -0.86 -4.45 -3.97
C CYS A 150 -1.11 -3.55 -5.19
N GLU A 151 -0.10 -3.35 -6.04
CA GLU A 151 -0.18 -2.52 -7.25
C GLU A 151 -1.05 -3.11 -8.35
N SER A 152 -1.35 -4.41 -8.32
CA SER A 152 -2.33 -4.99 -9.25
C SER A 152 -3.74 -4.38 -9.07
N CYS A 153 -4.03 -3.83 -7.88
CA CYS A 153 -5.27 -3.14 -7.54
C CYS A 153 -5.10 -1.65 -7.21
N HIS A 154 -3.93 -1.21 -6.74
CA HIS A 154 -3.67 0.18 -6.33
C HIS A 154 -2.67 0.93 -7.25
N GLY A 155 -2.17 0.28 -8.29
CA GLY A 155 -1.34 0.86 -9.34
C GLY A 155 -2.13 1.16 -10.61
N ARG A 156 -1.41 1.44 -11.71
CA ARG A 156 -1.99 1.88 -12.99
C ARG A 156 -3.12 1.00 -13.53
N ALA A 157 -3.03 -0.32 -13.31
CA ALA A 157 -3.97 -1.31 -13.83
C ALA A 157 -5.14 -1.58 -12.87
N GLY A 158 -5.06 -1.10 -11.63
CA GLY A 158 -6.01 -1.35 -10.57
C GLY A 158 -6.93 -0.17 -10.36
N VAL A 159 -8.12 -0.22 -10.96
CA VAL A 159 -9.16 0.81 -10.74
C VAL A 159 -10.32 0.15 -10.03
N THR A 160 -10.18 -0.08 -8.72
CA THR A 160 -11.35 -0.25 -7.85
C THR A 160 -11.72 1.12 -7.29
N THR A 161 -12.89 1.58 -7.71
CA THR A 161 -13.57 2.84 -7.44
C THR A 161 -13.40 3.39 -6.02
N GLN A 162 -12.82 4.60 -5.87
CA GLN A 162 -13.52 5.78 -5.34
C GLN A 162 -12.65 7.04 -5.20
N ASP A 163 -11.34 6.92 -5.08
CA ASP A 163 -10.37 8.01 -5.24
C ASP A 163 -9.00 7.40 -4.92
N VAL A 164 -8.08 7.23 -5.87
CA VAL A 164 -6.64 7.13 -5.55
C VAL A 164 -5.80 7.23 -6.80
N THR A 165 -4.85 8.15 -6.75
CA THR A 165 -3.70 8.28 -7.64
C THR A 165 -3.04 6.91 -7.85
N ASP A 166 -2.71 6.57 -9.09
CA ASP A 166 -1.83 5.45 -9.43
C ASP A 166 -0.59 5.45 -8.51
N ILE A 167 -0.57 4.57 -7.50
CA ILE A 167 0.49 4.57 -6.47
C ILE A 167 1.81 4.07 -7.06
N SER A 168 1.76 3.15 -8.03
CA SER A 168 2.97 2.69 -8.75
C SER A 168 3.69 3.86 -9.44
N ARG A 169 2.96 4.91 -9.84
CA ARG A 169 3.56 6.14 -10.37
C ARG A 169 4.41 6.88 -9.34
N LEU A 170 4.04 6.85 -8.05
CA LEU A 170 4.76 7.52 -6.97
C LEU A 170 5.93 6.68 -6.43
N LEU A 171 5.77 5.36 -6.41
CA LEU A 171 6.77 4.41 -5.94
C LEU A 171 7.90 4.15 -6.95
N TYR A 172 7.69 4.51 -8.22
CA TYR A 172 8.64 4.27 -9.30
C TYR A 172 10.08 4.74 -8.96
N PRO A 173 11.10 3.86 -8.99
CA PRO A 173 12.47 4.19 -8.61
C PRO A 173 13.17 5.25 -9.50
N GLY A 174 12.60 5.57 -10.67
CA GLY A 174 13.09 6.67 -11.51
C GLY A 174 12.61 8.06 -11.07
N ASN A 175 11.75 8.15 -10.05
CA ASN A 175 11.28 9.41 -9.50
C ASN A 175 12.38 10.14 -8.72
N PRO A 176 12.33 11.48 -8.63
CA PRO A 176 13.25 12.27 -7.81
C PRO A 176 13.26 11.85 -6.33
N SER A 177 12.15 11.32 -5.81
CA SER A 177 12.16 10.58 -4.55
C SER A 177 11.01 9.59 -4.44
N TYR A 178 11.29 8.47 -3.78
CA TYR A 178 10.36 7.37 -3.56
C TYR A 178 10.72 6.66 -2.24
N PRO A 179 9.73 6.10 -1.50
CA PRO A 179 10.03 5.18 -0.40
C PRO A 179 10.59 3.87 -0.96
N PRO A 180 11.48 3.16 -0.26
CA PRO A 180 12.20 2.01 -0.84
C PRO A 180 11.35 0.73 -0.90
N VAL A 181 10.25 0.74 -1.67
CA VAL A 181 9.32 -0.38 -1.84
C VAL A 181 9.68 -1.23 -3.05
N GLU A 182 9.71 -0.63 -4.24
CA GLU A 182 10.06 -1.33 -5.49
C GLU A 182 11.58 -1.57 -5.62
N ALA A 183 12.39 -0.70 -5.01
CA ALA A 183 13.85 -0.74 -5.04
C ALA A 183 14.43 -0.11 -3.77
N PRO A 184 15.68 -0.42 -3.39
CA PRO A 184 16.37 0.35 -2.36
C PRO A 184 16.38 1.85 -2.67
N ALA A 185 16.44 2.68 -1.63
CA ALA A 185 16.43 4.13 -1.79
C ALA A 185 17.67 4.62 -2.56
N ALA A 186 17.47 5.44 -3.59
CA ALA A 186 18.57 6.05 -4.35
C ALA A 186 19.44 6.96 -3.47
N GLU A 187 18.84 7.58 -2.46
CA GLU A 187 19.52 8.43 -1.49
C GLU A 187 19.03 8.09 -0.07
N THR A 188 19.96 7.89 0.86
CA THR A 188 19.61 7.56 2.25
C THR A 188 19.30 8.82 3.06
N SER A 189 18.19 8.82 3.79
CA SER A 189 17.90 9.87 4.78
C SER A 189 18.77 9.68 6.03
N PRO A 190 19.37 10.75 6.60
CA PRO A 190 20.19 10.66 7.81
C PRO A 190 19.46 10.12 9.03
N SER A 191 18.13 10.23 9.07
CA SER A 191 17.31 9.79 10.19
C SER A 191 16.92 8.31 10.13
N VAL A 192 17.10 7.61 9.02
CA VAL A 192 16.79 6.17 8.95
C VAL A 192 17.70 5.39 9.91
N ILE A 193 17.12 4.51 10.70
CA ILE A 193 17.86 3.65 11.64
C ILE A 193 18.77 2.67 10.91
N ASP A 194 19.89 2.29 11.53
CA ASP A 194 20.95 1.52 10.87
C ASP A 194 20.48 0.17 10.32
N SER A 195 19.53 -0.49 10.98
CA SER A 195 18.98 -1.78 10.54
C SER A 195 18.17 -1.73 9.24
N LEU A 196 17.77 -0.53 8.79
CA LEU A 196 16.98 -0.34 7.56
C LEU A 196 17.75 0.39 6.46
N LYS A 197 18.97 0.87 6.73
CA LYS A 197 19.77 1.59 5.73
C LYS A 197 20.10 0.71 4.54
N GLY A 198 19.78 1.19 3.33
CA GLY A 198 19.99 0.46 2.09
C GLY A 198 19.04 -0.73 1.86
N GLY A 199 18.11 -0.97 2.78
CA GLY A 199 17.08 -1.99 2.65
C GLY A 199 15.82 -1.49 1.94
N GLN A 200 14.92 -2.42 1.66
CA GLN A 200 13.56 -2.16 1.24
C GLN A 200 12.58 -2.21 2.41
N ILE A 201 11.45 -1.53 2.24
CA ILE A 201 10.27 -1.65 3.10
C ILE A 201 9.13 -2.23 2.28
N ASN A 202 8.10 -2.70 2.97
CA ASN A 202 6.96 -3.38 2.38
C ASN A 202 5.68 -2.59 2.63
N CYS A 203 4.66 -2.81 1.81
CA CYS A 203 3.35 -2.18 1.98
C CYS A 203 2.82 -2.45 3.40
N THR A 204 2.99 -3.69 3.88
CA THR A 204 2.55 -4.11 5.21
C THR A 204 3.45 -3.70 6.37
N ASP A 205 4.55 -2.99 6.11
CA ASP A 205 5.32 -2.35 7.19
C ASP A 205 4.61 -1.08 7.69
N CYS A 206 3.81 -0.44 6.82
CA CYS A 206 2.95 0.69 7.18
C CYS A 206 1.47 0.30 7.30
N HIS A 207 0.95 -0.47 6.34
CA HIS A 207 -0.47 -0.83 6.26
C HIS A 207 -0.75 -2.22 6.85
N GLY A 208 -1.47 -2.27 7.96
CA GLY A 208 -1.81 -3.54 8.60
C GLY A 208 -2.48 -3.35 9.93
N ASN A 209 -2.67 -4.48 10.62
CA ASN A 209 -3.20 -4.50 11.97
C ASN A 209 -2.28 -3.75 12.94
N ALA A 210 -2.86 -2.82 13.70
CA ALA A 210 -2.15 -2.11 14.75
C ALA A 210 -1.87 -2.96 15.99
N ASP A 211 -2.66 -4.02 16.21
CA ASP A 211 -2.37 -5.03 17.22
C ASP A 211 -1.28 -5.98 16.69
N PRO A 212 -0.06 -5.97 17.25
CA PRO A 212 1.03 -6.84 16.79
C PRO A 212 0.77 -8.32 17.09
N THR A 213 -0.19 -8.64 17.95
CA THR A 213 -0.61 -10.03 18.25
C THR A 213 -1.80 -10.47 17.42
N GLY A 214 -2.45 -9.53 16.72
CA GLY A 214 -3.56 -9.79 15.82
C GLY A 214 -3.12 -10.37 14.48
N ALA A 215 -4.09 -10.71 13.64
CA ALA A 215 -3.80 -11.22 12.30
C ALA A 215 -3.05 -10.17 11.47
N ALA A 216 -1.85 -10.54 11.00
CA ALA A 216 -1.01 -9.70 10.16
C ALA A 216 -1.64 -9.43 8.79
N GLY A 217 -1.22 -8.33 8.15
CA GLY A 217 -1.73 -7.89 6.85
C GLY A 217 -2.84 -6.83 6.96
N PRO A 218 -3.31 -6.30 5.81
CA PRO A 218 -4.19 -5.13 5.75
C PRO A 218 -5.67 -5.46 6.00
N HIS A 219 -5.99 -6.48 6.81
CA HIS A 219 -7.39 -6.89 7.04
C HIS A 219 -8.21 -5.76 7.70
N GLY A 220 -7.65 -5.15 8.74
CA GLY A 220 -8.23 -3.98 9.38
C GLY A 220 -7.35 -3.43 10.50
N SER A 221 -7.61 -2.18 10.88
CA SER A 221 -6.91 -1.43 11.93
C SER A 221 -7.84 -0.44 12.62
N PRO A 222 -7.65 -0.16 13.92
CA PRO A 222 -8.28 0.99 14.57
C PRO A 222 -7.76 2.34 14.03
N VAL A 223 -6.63 2.36 13.32
CA VAL A 223 -6.01 3.57 12.76
C VAL A 223 -6.46 3.77 11.31
N GLN A 224 -6.82 5.02 10.98
CA GLN A 224 -7.25 5.41 9.62
C GLN A 224 -6.25 4.95 8.55
N TYR A 225 -6.77 4.62 7.37
CA TYR A 225 -5.98 4.09 6.23
C TYR A 225 -5.35 2.72 6.49
N ILE A 226 -5.88 1.98 7.47
CA ILE A 226 -5.42 0.64 7.85
C ILE A 226 -3.95 0.69 8.25
N LEU A 227 -3.55 1.69 9.04
CA LEU A 227 -2.16 1.86 9.44
C LEU A 227 -1.83 1.03 10.68
N ARG A 228 -0.59 0.53 10.76
CA ARG A 228 -0.11 -0.24 11.92
C ARG A 228 0.11 0.61 13.16
N ARG A 229 0.26 1.92 12.98
CA ARG A 229 0.56 2.90 14.03
C ARG A 229 0.00 4.26 13.64
N SER A 230 -0.17 5.10 14.64
CA SER A 230 -0.63 6.48 14.51
C SER A 230 0.21 7.29 13.51
N TYR A 231 -0.49 8.06 12.66
CA TYR A 231 0.06 9.02 11.71
C TYR A 231 -0.93 10.16 11.53
N ASN A 232 -0.72 11.26 12.25
CA ASN A 232 -1.60 12.42 12.16
C ASN A 232 -1.31 13.22 10.88
N THR A 233 -2.28 13.29 9.96
CA THR A 233 -2.16 14.04 8.70
C THR A 233 -2.61 15.50 8.81
N THR A 234 -3.06 15.93 9.98
CA THR A 234 -3.48 17.31 10.25
C THR A 234 -2.45 17.99 11.13
N ASP A 235 -2.19 19.27 10.87
CA ASP A 235 -1.34 20.09 11.73
C ASP A 235 -1.80 20.04 13.20
N GLY A 236 -0.84 19.97 14.11
CA GLY A 236 -1.04 19.78 15.54
C GLY A 236 0.28 19.51 16.26
N PRO A 237 0.25 19.30 17.59
CA PRO A 237 1.45 19.05 18.36
C PRO A 237 2.13 17.74 17.93
N GLU A 238 3.45 17.79 17.83
CA GLU A 238 4.26 16.60 17.62
C GLU A 238 4.40 15.77 18.91
N SER A 239 4.39 14.45 18.78
CA SER A 239 4.77 13.50 19.82
C SER A 239 5.18 12.16 19.21
N GLU A 240 5.88 11.33 19.99
CA GLU A 240 6.20 9.95 19.59
C GLU A 240 4.97 9.16 19.17
N GLU A 241 3.84 9.35 19.86
CA GLU A 241 2.58 8.69 19.52
C GLU A 241 1.98 9.27 18.23
N ALA A 242 1.93 10.59 18.06
CA ALA A 242 1.29 11.23 16.90
C ALA A 242 1.89 10.78 15.54
N TYR A 243 3.18 10.44 15.53
CA TYR A 243 3.90 9.97 14.35
C TYR A 243 4.62 8.63 14.58
N ALA A 244 4.05 7.77 15.44
CA ALA A 244 4.62 6.46 15.79
C ALA A 244 4.90 5.57 14.56
N LEU A 245 4.16 5.76 13.47
CA LEU A 245 4.43 5.12 12.18
C LEU A 245 5.79 5.52 11.62
N CYS A 246 6.07 6.81 11.55
CA CYS A 246 7.32 7.37 11.01
C CYS A 246 8.51 7.00 11.91
N TYR A 247 8.33 7.13 13.23
CA TYR A 247 9.37 6.82 14.21
C TYR A 247 9.66 5.32 14.34
N GLY A 248 8.85 4.46 13.72
CA GLY A 248 9.19 3.04 13.56
C GLY A 248 10.41 2.79 12.68
N CYS A 249 10.74 3.71 11.77
CA CYS A 249 11.88 3.58 10.84
C CYS A 249 12.89 4.74 10.96
N HIS A 250 12.44 5.88 11.48
CA HIS A 250 13.26 7.07 11.61
C HIS A 250 13.53 7.42 13.07
N ASP A 251 14.78 7.73 13.35
CA ASP A 251 15.23 8.30 14.62
C ASP A 251 14.63 9.70 14.79
N ARG A 252 13.80 9.86 15.82
CA ARG A 252 13.06 11.09 16.12
C ARG A 252 14.00 12.27 16.37
N ASP A 253 15.06 12.08 17.14
CA ASP A 253 16.00 13.15 17.46
C ASP A 253 16.73 13.64 16.20
N LYS A 254 17.09 12.71 15.30
CA LYS A 254 17.68 13.08 14.00
C LYS A 254 16.70 13.80 13.08
N ILE A 255 15.41 13.43 13.10
CA ILE A 255 14.36 14.16 12.36
C ILE A 255 14.28 15.60 12.87
N LEU A 256 14.15 15.77 14.18
CA LEU A 256 13.86 17.07 14.79
C LEU A 256 15.10 17.97 14.86
N SER A 257 16.30 17.39 14.70
CA SER A 257 17.54 18.14 14.54
C SER A 257 17.65 18.83 13.17
N SER A 258 18.61 19.76 13.07
CA SER A 258 18.97 20.44 11.81
C SER A 258 19.73 19.55 10.81
N ALA A 259 19.99 18.28 11.13
CA ALA A 259 20.80 17.38 10.31
C ALA A 259 20.13 17.02 8.97
N ALA A 260 18.80 17.01 8.90
CA ALA A 260 18.04 16.70 7.68
C ALA A 260 17.59 17.96 6.93
N PHE A 261 17.11 18.96 7.67
CA PHE A 261 16.65 20.27 7.19
C PHE A 261 16.77 21.26 8.37
N PRO A 262 17.38 22.45 8.19
CA PRO A 262 17.74 23.29 9.35
C PRO A 262 16.54 23.72 10.19
N GLU A 263 15.39 23.95 9.56
CA GLU A 263 14.16 24.44 10.18
C GLU A 263 13.15 23.30 10.45
N HIS A 264 13.57 22.03 10.46
CA HIS A 264 12.63 20.91 10.61
C HIS A 264 11.95 20.90 11.98
N GLY A 265 12.74 21.11 13.05
CA GLY A 265 12.22 21.25 14.41
C GLY A 265 11.28 22.43 14.59
N GLU A 266 11.57 23.59 13.97
CA GLU A 266 10.69 24.76 13.98
C GLU A 266 9.32 24.43 13.37
N HIS A 267 9.30 23.83 12.17
CA HIS A 267 8.03 23.50 11.50
C HIS A 267 7.24 22.43 12.25
N ILE A 268 7.91 21.39 12.76
CA ILE A 268 7.22 20.26 13.37
C ILE A 268 6.82 20.54 14.83
N GLN A 269 7.71 21.11 15.65
CA GLN A 269 7.50 21.24 17.10
C GLN A 269 6.94 22.59 17.50
N GLU A 270 7.39 23.68 16.87
CA GLU A 270 6.97 25.03 17.26
C GLU A 270 5.71 25.46 16.52
N ILE A 271 5.67 25.22 15.22
CA ILE A 271 4.53 25.55 14.37
C ILE A 271 3.46 24.45 14.40
N GLY A 272 3.87 23.19 14.58
CA GLY A 272 2.95 22.05 14.58
C GLY A 272 2.53 21.59 13.19
N ALA A 273 3.34 21.82 12.16
CA ALA A 273 3.06 21.31 10.82
C ALA A 273 3.16 19.78 10.80
N SER A 274 2.15 19.11 10.24
CA SER A 274 2.18 17.66 10.04
C SER A 274 3.24 17.25 9.02
N CYS A 275 3.82 16.06 9.20
CA CYS A 275 4.67 15.46 8.17
C CYS A 275 3.94 15.40 6.80
N ALA A 276 2.61 15.16 6.80
CA ALA A 276 1.78 15.05 5.61
C ALA A 276 1.59 16.39 4.87
N THR A 277 1.81 17.51 5.56
CA THR A 277 1.72 18.86 4.99
C THR A 277 2.82 19.07 3.96
N CYS A 278 4.03 18.55 4.22
CA CYS A 278 5.18 18.65 3.32
C CYS A 278 5.43 17.39 2.51
N HIS A 279 5.30 16.21 3.13
CA HIS A 279 5.70 14.94 2.56
C HIS A 279 4.52 14.10 2.08
N ASN A 280 4.69 13.46 0.93
CA ASN A 280 3.85 12.35 0.49
C ASN A 280 4.60 11.04 0.78
N PRO A 281 4.15 10.20 1.72
CA PRO A 281 4.87 8.98 2.09
C PRO A 281 4.98 7.97 0.94
N HIS A 282 4.18 8.12 -0.12
CA HIS A 282 4.24 7.26 -1.31
C HIS A 282 5.23 7.72 -2.38
N GLY A 283 5.82 8.91 -2.26
CA GLY A 283 6.78 9.41 -3.26
C GLY A 283 6.46 10.79 -3.79
N SER A 284 7.41 11.33 -4.55
CA SER A 284 7.28 12.57 -5.28
C SER A 284 7.90 12.41 -6.68
N VAL A 285 7.12 12.74 -7.70
CA VAL A 285 7.53 12.66 -9.10
C VAL A 285 8.33 13.87 -9.58
N ILE A 286 8.36 14.96 -8.82
CA ILE A 286 9.09 16.19 -9.20
C ILE A 286 10.14 16.65 -8.18
N ASN A 287 10.00 16.28 -6.90
CA ASN A 287 10.85 16.81 -5.82
C ASN A 287 11.65 15.72 -5.12
N ARG A 288 12.79 16.14 -4.56
CA ARG A 288 13.59 15.34 -3.62
C ARG A 288 12.84 15.19 -2.28
N ALA A 289 13.22 14.18 -1.50
CA ALA A 289 12.84 14.01 -0.11
C ALA A 289 11.32 13.94 0.12
N LEU A 290 10.58 13.35 -0.81
CA LEU A 290 9.14 13.12 -0.75
C LEU A 290 8.29 14.40 -0.68
N ILE A 291 8.86 15.57 -0.98
CA ILE A 291 8.15 16.85 -0.87
C ILE A 291 7.07 16.95 -1.95
N ARG A 292 5.83 17.26 -1.56
CA ARG A 292 4.68 17.19 -2.49
C ARG A 292 4.31 18.50 -3.20
N PHE A 293 5.01 19.59 -2.91
CA PHE A 293 4.64 20.91 -3.42
C PHE A 293 4.85 21.01 -4.94
N GLY A 294 3.82 21.45 -5.66
CA GLY A 294 3.79 21.53 -7.11
C GLY A 294 3.22 20.28 -7.80
N GLU A 295 2.88 19.24 -7.05
CA GLU A 295 2.28 18.00 -7.56
C GLU A 295 0.75 18.03 -7.47
N GLU A 296 0.07 18.83 -8.32
CA GLU A 296 -1.39 18.86 -8.57
C GLU A 296 -2.35 18.60 -7.37
N THR A 297 -1.90 18.84 -6.14
CA THR A 297 -2.64 18.57 -4.91
C THR A 297 -2.70 19.84 -4.09
N ILE A 298 -3.93 20.25 -3.78
CA ILE A 298 -4.19 21.30 -2.80
C ILE A 298 -3.95 20.66 -1.44
N VAL A 299 -2.91 21.12 -0.74
CA VAL A 299 -2.67 20.76 0.66
C VAL A 299 -3.36 21.82 1.51
N SER A 300 -4.24 21.40 2.42
CA SER A 300 -4.91 22.32 3.34
C SER A 300 -3.88 23.18 4.09
N GLY A 301 -4.09 24.49 4.14
CA GLY A 301 -3.16 25.42 4.80
C GLY A 301 -1.94 25.82 3.96
N VAL A 302 -1.78 25.28 2.75
CA VAL A 302 -0.70 25.65 1.82
C VAL A 302 -1.31 26.17 0.52
N ALA A 303 -0.84 27.32 0.05
CA ALA A 303 -1.29 27.91 -1.21
C ALA A 303 -0.11 28.48 -2.00
N PRO A 304 -0.31 28.82 -3.29
CA PRO A 304 0.67 29.58 -4.04
C PRO A 304 1.07 30.87 -3.32
N SER A 305 2.35 31.18 -3.32
CA SER A 305 2.89 32.41 -2.73
C SER A 305 2.22 33.65 -3.36
N PRO A 306 1.71 34.61 -2.56
CA PRO A 306 1.20 35.87 -3.07
C PRO A 306 2.25 36.69 -3.83
N SER A 307 3.52 36.64 -3.41
CA SER A 307 4.60 37.39 -4.05
C SER A 307 5.04 36.82 -5.40
N THR A 308 4.95 35.50 -5.60
CA THR A 308 5.48 34.84 -6.82
C THR A 308 4.43 34.13 -7.67
N GLY A 309 3.23 33.89 -7.14
CA GLY A 309 2.16 33.13 -7.78
C GLY A 309 2.43 31.63 -7.92
N ARG A 310 3.50 31.12 -7.32
CA ARG A 310 3.96 29.72 -7.46
C ARG A 310 3.63 28.91 -6.20
N LEU A 311 3.35 27.63 -6.39
CA LEU A 311 3.34 26.60 -5.33
C LEU A 311 4.43 25.57 -5.69
N ALA A 312 5.63 25.72 -5.14
CA ALA A 312 6.78 24.90 -5.51
C ALA A 312 7.81 24.79 -4.40
N PHE A 313 8.61 23.72 -4.48
CA PHE A 313 9.87 23.56 -3.78
C PHE A 313 10.99 23.35 -4.81
N GLU A 314 12.11 24.03 -4.64
CA GLU A 314 13.30 23.88 -5.48
C GLU A 314 14.47 23.41 -4.62
N SER A 315 14.86 22.14 -4.76
CA SER A 315 16.02 21.61 -4.05
C SER A 315 17.34 22.11 -4.66
N THR A 316 18.27 22.53 -3.81
CA THR A 316 19.68 22.77 -4.19
C THR A 316 20.61 21.67 -3.70
N GLY A 317 20.09 20.71 -2.94
CA GLY A 317 20.81 19.57 -2.37
C GLY A 317 20.15 19.06 -1.08
N PRO A 318 20.77 18.08 -0.40
CA PRO A 318 20.33 17.64 0.92
C PRO A 318 20.21 18.82 1.91
N GLY A 319 19.08 18.90 2.62
CA GLY A 319 18.82 19.94 3.63
C GLY A 319 18.81 21.37 3.09
N SER A 320 18.70 21.58 1.78
CA SER A 320 18.84 22.92 1.19
C SER A 320 17.96 23.13 -0.03
N GLY A 321 17.24 24.25 -0.06
CA GLY A 321 16.36 24.60 -1.17
C GLY A 321 15.67 25.93 -0.98
N ALA A 322 14.72 26.23 -1.87
CA ALA A 322 13.81 27.35 -1.73
C ALA A 322 12.36 26.89 -1.83
N CYS A 323 11.51 27.46 -0.99
CA CYS A 323 10.08 27.32 -1.13
C CYS A 323 9.54 28.49 -1.97
N TYR A 324 8.38 28.28 -2.57
CA TYR A 324 7.56 29.28 -3.23
C TYR A 324 6.12 28.93 -2.88
N LEU A 325 5.65 29.40 -1.73
CA LEU A 325 4.32 29.08 -1.19
C LEU A 325 3.97 30.06 -0.06
N ILE A 326 2.71 30.11 0.33
CA ILE A 326 2.29 30.69 1.61
C ILE A 326 1.82 29.59 2.55
N CYS A 327 2.29 29.65 3.79
CA CYS A 327 1.93 28.70 4.85
C CYS A 327 1.94 29.41 6.22
N HIS A 328 1.01 29.06 7.11
CA HIS A 328 0.84 29.70 8.42
C HIS A 328 0.81 31.26 8.38
N GLY A 329 0.27 31.82 7.29
CA GLY A 329 0.21 33.27 7.05
C GLY A 329 1.54 33.93 6.65
N LYS A 330 2.63 33.17 6.55
CA LYS A 330 3.95 33.63 6.11
C LYS A 330 4.15 33.31 4.63
N ASP A 331 4.47 34.34 3.84
CA ASP A 331 4.88 34.15 2.46
C ASP A 331 6.33 33.67 2.40
N HIS A 332 6.54 32.53 1.77
CA HIS A 332 7.85 31.92 1.56
C HIS A 332 8.30 32.06 0.10
N GLY A 333 7.84 33.05 -0.66
CA GLY A 333 8.18 33.23 -2.09
C GLY A 333 9.14 34.39 -2.41
N PRO A 334 10.42 34.14 -2.72
CA PRO A 334 11.19 32.96 -2.34
C PRO A 334 11.83 33.12 -0.96
N ALA A 335 11.71 32.08 -0.14
CA ALA A 335 12.51 31.89 1.07
C ALA A 335 13.52 30.75 0.83
N THR A 336 14.79 30.98 1.13
CA THR A 336 15.89 30.03 0.97
C THR A 336 16.30 29.42 2.30
N TYR A 337 16.64 28.13 2.30
CA TYR A 337 16.98 27.37 3.50
C TYR A 337 18.31 26.63 3.35
N GLY A 338 18.99 26.45 4.48
CA GLY A 338 20.32 25.86 4.53
C GLY A 338 21.33 26.64 3.69
N SER A 339 22.06 25.94 2.82
CA SER A 339 23.07 26.55 1.94
C SER A 339 22.49 27.26 0.70
N ALA A 340 21.16 27.29 0.52
CA ALA A 340 20.55 27.78 -0.70
C ALA A 340 20.73 29.30 -0.81
N SER A 341 20.90 29.78 -2.04
CA SER A 341 20.89 31.21 -2.32
C SER A 341 20.14 31.47 -3.62
N LEU A 342 19.43 32.59 -3.69
CA LEU A 342 18.66 32.98 -4.87
C LEU A 342 19.55 33.09 -6.12
N GLU A 343 20.81 33.49 -5.96
CA GLU A 343 21.76 33.58 -7.07
C GLU A 343 22.12 32.21 -7.68
N ARG A 344 22.17 31.14 -6.86
CA ARG A 344 22.41 29.76 -7.34
C ARG A 344 21.17 29.15 -8.01
N LEU A 345 19.97 29.53 -7.57
CA LEU A 345 18.70 29.04 -8.11
C LEU A 345 18.44 29.59 -9.53
N HIS A 346 18.64 30.90 -9.74
CA HIS A 346 18.46 31.54 -11.05
C HIS A 346 19.37 30.98 -12.16
N ARG A 347 20.53 30.41 -11.80
CA ARG A 347 21.45 29.79 -12.78
C ARG A 347 21.04 28.39 -13.21
N ARG A 348 20.14 27.72 -12.48
CA ARG A 348 19.64 26.37 -12.80
C ARG A 348 18.34 26.39 -13.60
N SER A 349 17.58 27.48 -13.53
CA SER A 349 16.40 27.68 -14.37
C SER A 349 16.82 27.94 -15.82
N PRO A 350 16.38 27.16 -16.83
CA PRO A 350 16.59 27.54 -18.22
C PRO A 350 15.91 28.89 -18.46
N PRO A 351 16.49 29.77 -19.31
CA PRO A 351 15.89 31.07 -19.57
C PRO A 351 14.50 30.87 -20.15
N SER A 352 13.52 31.49 -19.49
CA SER A 352 12.10 31.46 -19.83
C SER A 352 11.80 32.29 -21.09
N HIS A 353 12.47 32.01 -22.21
CA HIS A 353 12.14 32.57 -23.53
C HIS A 353 12.49 31.60 -24.66
N ALA A 354 11.68 30.56 -24.83
CA ALA A 354 11.46 29.97 -26.15
C ALA A 354 10.06 30.40 -26.61
N ARG A 355 9.99 31.49 -27.38
CA ARG A 355 8.81 31.80 -28.20
C ARG A 355 8.57 30.59 -29.11
N ILE A 356 7.44 29.92 -28.94
CA ILE A 356 6.92 29.00 -29.95
C ILE A 356 6.70 29.81 -31.23
N PRO A 357 7.35 29.50 -32.36
CA PRO A 357 7.04 30.16 -33.62
C PRO A 357 5.65 29.68 -34.06
N SER A 358 4.72 30.61 -34.26
CA SER A 358 3.43 30.34 -34.89
C SER A 358 3.63 29.85 -36.33
N GLY A 359 3.80 28.54 -36.51
CA GLY A 359 3.87 27.87 -37.79
C GLY A 359 2.46 27.58 -38.32
N ARG A 360 2.11 28.18 -39.45
CA ARG A 360 0.89 27.88 -40.22
C ARG A 360 0.80 26.40 -40.54
N VAL A 361 -0.28 25.75 -40.11
CA VAL A 361 -0.67 24.43 -40.62
C VAL A 361 -1.29 24.61 -42.00
N ARG A 362 -0.64 24.06 -43.04
CA ARG A 362 -1.26 23.81 -44.36
C ARG A 362 -1.99 22.47 -44.30
N PRO A 363 -3.20 22.35 -44.87
CA PRO A 363 -3.88 21.06 -44.96
C PRO A 363 -3.31 20.25 -46.13
N SER A 364 -2.95 19.00 -45.87
CA SER A 364 -2.73 18.00 -46.93
C SER A 364 -3.74 16.90 -46.72
N GLY A 365 -4.65 16.75 -47.69
CA GLY A 365 -5.59 15.64 -47.74
C GLY A 365 -4.92 14.31 -48.04
N GLY A 366 -5.66 13.22 -47.83
CA GLY A 366 -5.21 11.87 -48.18
C GLY A 366 -5.94 10.80 -47.38
N SER A 367 -7.19 10.56 -47.75
CA SER A 367 -8.04 9.45 -47.32
C SER A 367 -7.51 8.08 -47.77
N ALA A 368 -7.53 7.09 -46.87
CA ALA A 368 -7.71 5.67 -47.21
C ALA A 368 -8.55 5.04 -46.08
N GLY A 369 -9.76 4.60 -46.43
CA GLY A 369 -10.76 4.10 -45.49
C GLY A 369 -10.68 2.60 -45.22
N VAL A 370 -11.34 2.19 -44.13
CA VAL A 370 -11.86 0.83 -43.87
C VAL A 370 -13.22 1.00 -43.15
N PRO A 371 -14.24 0.17 -43.43
CA PRO A 371 -15.65 0.56 -43.29
C PRO A 371 -16.32 0.12 -41.98
N GLY A 372 -17.28 0.96 -41.54
CA GLY A 372 -18.60 0.50 -41.09
C GLY A 372 -18.78 0.07 -39.64
N VAL A 373 -18.96 1.04 -38.74
CA VAL A 373 -19.83 0.87 -37.55
C VAL A 373 -20.65 2.15 -37.41
N GLN A 374 -21.97 2.06 -37.52
CA GLN A 374 -22.89 3.18 -37.28
C GLN A 374 -22.96 3.47 -35.77
N PRO A 375 -22.78 4.72 -35.32
CA PRO A 375 -23.17 5.12 -33.96
C PRO A 375 -24.67 5.39 -33.93
N GLY A 376 -25.38 4.67 -33.07
CA GLY A 376 -26.76 4.97 -32.69
C GLY A 376 -26.86 6.34 -32.02
N GLN A 377 -28.00 6.99 -32.24
CA GLN A 377 -28.35 8.28 -31.67
C GLN A 377 -28.40 8.19 -30.14
N HIS A 378 -27.63 9.05 -29.46
CA HIS A 378 -27.77 9.28 -28.02
C HIS A 378 -28.82 10.37 -27.79
N ASP A 379 -29.87 10.00 -27.05
CA ASP A 379 -30.91 10.85 -26.49
C ASP A 379 -30.33 11.69 -25.33
N PRO A 380 -30.46 13.02 -25.31
CA PRO A 380 -29.93 13.86 -24.25
C PRO A 380 -30.93 14.04 -23.11
N GLN A 381 -31.22 12.98 -22.35
CA GLN A 381 -31.84 13.08 -21.02
C GLN A 381 -31.36 11.95 -20.09
N ASP A 382 -30.18 12.12 -19.49
CA ASP A 382 -29.90 11.48 -18.20
C ASP A 382 -28.85 12.30 -17.43
N HIS A 383 -29.32 13.13 -16.50
CA HIS A 383 -28.48 13.79 -15.51
C HIS A 383 -28.44 12.90 -14.26
N PRO A 384 -27.26 12.49 -13.74
CA PRO A 384 -27.20 11.75 -12.49
C PRO A 384 -27.61 12.67 -11.33
N GLN A 385 -28.68 12.28 -10.64
CA GLN A 385 -29.13 12.91 -9.40
C GLN A 385 -28.08 12.70 -8.28
N PRO A 386 -27.82 13.71 -7.43
CA PRO A 386 -26.98 13.54 -6.26
C PRO A 386 -27.70 12.67 -5.21
N TYR A 387 -27.05 11.59 -4.77
CA TYR A 387 -27.58 10.70 -3.73
C TYR A 387 -27.73 11.46 -2.39
N ARG A 388 -28.96 11.45 -1.86
CA ARG A 388 -29.28 11.93 -0.52
C ARG A 388 -28.67 10.99 0.53
N ARG A 389 -28.02 11.58 1.55
CA ARG A 389 -27.61 10.88 2.78
C ARG A 389 -28.84 10.27 3.47
N PRO A 390 -28.75 9.07 4.05
CA PRO A 390 -29.80 8.55 4.93
C PRO A 390 -29.88 9.39 6.22
N PRO A 391 -31.08 9.52 6.84
CA PRO A 391 -31.27 10.31 8.04
C PRO A 391 -30.59 9.66 9.25
N VAL A 392 -29.96 10.51 10.06
CA VAL A 392 -29.46 10.16 11.39
C VAL A 392 -30.69 9.95 12.27
N HIS A 393 -30.84 8.75 12.83
CA HIS A 393 -31.82 8.52 13.88
C HIS A 393 -31.29 9.14 15.17
N ASP A 394 -31.95 10.19 15.63
CA ASP A 394 -31.78 10.74 16.98
C ASP A 394 -32.10 9.66 18.00
N ALA A 395 -31.13 9.33 18.84
CA ALA A 395 -31.34 8.52 20.03
C ALA A 395 -32.14 9.32 21.05
N THR A 396 -33.34 8.85 21.38
CA THR A 396 -34.11 9.34 22.52
C THR A 396 -33.42 8.93 23.84
N PRO A 397 -33.43 9.78 24.88
CA PRO A 397 -32.87 9.42 26.18
C PRO A 397 -33.78 8.41 26.89
N VAL A 398 -33.19 7.37 27.46
CA VAL A 398 -33.86 6.42 28.35
C VAL A 398 -33.96 7.04 29.75
N ASP A 399 -35.19 7.23 30.22
CA ASP A 399 -35.50 7.71 31.56
C ASP A 399 -35.33 6.56 32.57
N HIS A 400 -34.47 6.74 33.57
CA HIS A 400 -34.29 5.80 34.67
C HIS A 400 -35.40 6.01 35.70
N GLN A 401 -36.39 5.11 35.74
CA GLN A 401 -37.29 4.98 36.89
C GLN A 401 -36.73 3.95 37.88
N THR A 402 -36.40 4.44 39.07
CA THR A 402 -36.18 3.66 40.30
C THR A 402 -37.46 2.91 40.71
N PRO A 403 -37.37 1.67 41.22
CA PRO A 403 -38.52 1.00 41.82
C PRO A 403 -38.71 1.45 43.28
N GLN A 404 -39.93 1.86 43.61
CA GLN A 404 -40.45 1.80 44.98
C GLN A 404 -41.36 0.57 45.09
N GLU A 405 -41.18 -0.12 46.24
CA GLU A 405 -41.91 -1.25 46.83
C GLU A 405 -41.66 -2.66 46.27
#